data_AF-A0A3N4VW14-F1
#
_entry.id   AF-A0A3N4VW14-F1
#
_cell.length_a   1.000
_cell.length_b   1.000
_cell.length_c   1.000
_cell.angle_alpha   90.00
_cell.angle_beta   90.00
_cell.angle_gamma   90.00
#
_symmetry.space_group_name_H-M   'P 1'
#
loop_
_entity.id
_entity.type
_entity.pdbx_description
1 polymer ?
#
loop_
_entity_poly.entity_id
_entity_poly.type
_entity_poly.pdbx_seq_one_letter_code
_entity_poly.pdbx_strand_id
1 'polypeptide(L)'
;MAAWFTVVAPLLPELIRAARPMFTRSREPSKVPEQIRELQDAVDRNDQAIRALAAEMEQTLAALKQGAQQLEATLAELRRSQAEQDRRLHRLQTFAVVAVTAALLAFAVAAYALAR
;
A
#
# COMPACT_ATOMS: atom_id res chain seq x y z
N MET A 1 26.26 6.50 -4.29
CA MET A 1 26.43 5.64 -3.09
C MET A 1 25.16 5.76 -2.26
N ALA A 2 24.62 4.64 -1.78
CA ALA A 2 23.29 4.62 -1.19
C ALA A 2 23.30 5.31 0.18
N ALA A 3 22.45 6.34 0.34
CA ALA A 3 22.40 7.22 1.52
C ALA A 3 22.16 6.48 2.85
N TRP A 4 21.64 5.25 2.80
CA TRP A 4 21.47 4.40 3.98
C TRP A 4 22.82 3.95 4.58
N PHE A 5 23.87 3.82 3.77
CA PHE A 5 25.16 3.31 4.24
C PHE A 5 25.91 4.35 5.09
N THR A 6 25.82 5.64 4.77
CA THR A 6 26.40 6.74 5.56
C THR A 6 25.78 6.87 6.96
N VAL A 7 24.52 6.48 7.11
CA VAL A 7 23.80 6.51 8.39
C VAL A 7 24.16 5.29 9.26
N VAL A 8 24.37 4.13 8.63
CA VAL A 8 24.61 2.86 9.35
C VAL A 8 26.10 2.61 9.60
N ALA A 9 27.00 3.13 8.77
CA ALA A 9 28.45 2.91 8.87
C ALA A 9 29.05 3.16 10.28
N PRO A 10 28.73 4.25 11.01
CA PRO A 10 29.26 4.46 12.36
C PRO A 10 28.64 3.54 13.44
N LEU A 11 27.51 2.87 13.14
CA LEU A 11 26.80 1.97 14.06
C LEU A 11 27.15 0.49 13.85
N LEU A 12 27.82 0.16 12.73
CA LEU A 12 28.30 -1.20 12.44
C LEU A 12 29.16 -1.81 13.55
N PRO A 13 30.10 -1.08 14.19
CA PRO A 13 30.93 -1.67 15.25
C PRO A 13 30.10 -2.11 16.47
N GLU A 14 29.10 -1.33 16.85
CA GLU A 14 28.20 -1.63 17.97
C GLU A 14 27.22 -2.76 17.62
N LEU A 15 26.70 -2.81 16.38
CA LEU A 15 25.88 -3.92 15.88
C LEU A 15 26.66 -5.24 15.86
N ILE A 16 27.92 -5.23 15.43
CA ILE A 16 28.80 -6.41 15.45
C ILE A 16 29.14 -6.82 16.89
N ARG A 17 29.23 -5.86 17.82
CA ARG A 17 29.49 -6.11 19.24
C ARG A 17 28.26 -6.69 19.95
N ALA A 18 27.06 -6.24 19.60
CA ALA A 18 25.79 -6.74 20.09
C ALA A 18 25.45 -8.12 19.51
N ALA A 19 25.85 -8.39 18.26
CA ALA A 19 25.68 -9.68 17.62
C ALA A 19 26.72 -10.74 18.03
N ARG A 20 27.72 -10.38 18.86
CA ARG A 20 28.74 -11.33 19.31
C ARG A 20 28.08 -12.37 20.24
N PRO A 21 28.13 -13.67 19.91
CA PRO A 21 27.48 -14.71 20.69
C PRO A 21 27.97 -14.73 22.14
N MET A 22 27.03 -14.84 23.08
CA MET A 22 27.30 -14.88 24.52
C MET A 22 28.28 -15.99 24.94
N PHE A 23 28.41 -17.05 24.11
CA PHE A 23 29.28 -18.21 24.32
C PHE A 23 30.78 -17.93 24.32
N THR A 24 31.25 -16.78 23.83
CA THR A 24 32.70 -16.48 23.81
C THR A 24 33.19 -15.68 25.02
N ARG A 25 32.31 -15.32 25.97
CA ARG A 25 32.61 -14.29 26.97
C ARG A 25 33.31 -14.76 28.26
N SER A 26 33.37 -16.06 28.58
CA SER A 26 34.03 -16.50 29.82
C SER A 26 34.59 -17.93 29.75
N ARG A 27 35.86 -18.08 30.15
CA ARG A 27 36.49 -19.35 30.54
C ARG A 27 36.14 -19.61 32.01
N GLU A 28 35.01 -20.26 32.28
CA GLU A 28 34.63 -20.73 33.63
C GLU A 28 34.19 -22.20 33.57
N PRO A 29 34.31 -22.96 34.68
CA PRO A 29 34.28 -24.42 34.68
C PRO A 29 32.92 -24.97 34.19
N SER A 30 33.01 -26.03 33.40
CA SER A 30 31.93 -26.77 32.71
C SER A 30 30.56 -26.72 33.40
N LYS A 31 29.74 -25.75 32.99
CA LYS A 31 28.29 -25.67 33.25
C LYS A 31 27.45 -26.24 32.10
N VAL A 32 28.01 -27.21 31.38
CA VAL A 32 27.42 -27.78 30.16
C VAL A 32 25.95 -28.21 30.34
N PRO A 33 25.52 -28.85 31.46
CA PRO A 33 24.11 -29.20 31.65
C PRO A 33 23.18 -27.99 31.81
N GLU A 34 23.64 -26.91 32.45
CA GLU A 34 22.89 -25.65 32.60
C GLU A 34 22.76 -24.94 31.26
N GLN A 35 23.85 -24.89 30.48
CA GLN A 35 23.86 -24.28 29.14
C GLN A 35 22.99 -25.05 28.14
N ILE A 36 22.92 -26.39 28.24
CA ILE A 36 22.02 -27.20 27.41
C ILE A 36 20.56 -26.91 27.76
N ARG A 37 20.23 -26.76 29.06
CA ARG A 37 18.89 -26.35 29.49
C ARG A 37 18.52 -24.96 28.97
N GLU A 38 19.41 -23.97 29.10
CA GLU A 38 19.15 -22.63 28.60
C GLU A 38 18.94 -22.61 27.07
N LEU A 39 19.70 -23.42 26.33
CA LEU A 39 19.53 -23.57 24.89
C LEU A 39 18.18 -24.23 24.54
N GLN A 40 17.78 -25.26 25.27
CA GLN A 40 16.47 -25.90 25.09
C GLN A 40 15.33 -24.92 25.38
N ASP A 41 15.41 -24.19 26.50
CA ASP A 41 14.43 -23.16 26.85
C ASP A 41 14.40 -22.00 25.84
N ALA A 42 15.54 -21.67 25.23
CA ALA A 42 15.62 -20.67 24.17
C ALA A 42 15.02 -21.18 22.85
N VAL A 43 15.24 -22.46 22.51
CA VAL A 43 14.65 -23.10 21.32
C VAL A 43 13.13 -23.20 21.47
N ASP A 44 12.62 -23.63 22.63
CA ASP A 44 11.19 -23.74 22.87
C ASP A 44 10.49 -22.37 22.80
N ARG A 45 11.10 -21.33 23.37
CA ARG A 45 10.60 -19.96 23.24
C ARG A 45 10.64 -19.45 21.80
N ASN A 46 11.67 -19.80 21.04
CA ASN A 46 11.78 -19.41 19.64
C ASN A 46 10.74 -20.13 18.76
N ASP A 47 10.51 -21.43 18.97
CA ASP A 47 9.47 -22.17 18.25
C ASP A 47 8.08 -21.59 18.53
N GLN A 48 7.80 -21.23 19.79
CA GLN A 48 6.57 -20.51 20.15
C GLN A 48 6.47 -19.15 19.49
N ALA A 49 7.55 -18.36 19.47
CA ALA A 49 7.58 -17.06 18.82
C ALA A 49 7.40 -17.14 17.30
N ILE A 50 8.01 -18.13 16.63
CA ILE A 50 7.85 -18.37 15.20
C ILE A 50 6.41 -18.76 14.87
N ARG A 51 5.79 -19.63 15.69
CA ARG A 51 4.37 -20.00 15.50
C ARG A 51 3.45 -18.81 15.68
N ALA A 52 3.68 -18.00 16.71
CA ALA A 52 2.91 -16.78 16.94
C ALA A 52 3.05 -15.81 15.76
N LEU A 53 4.28 -15.57 15.30
CA LEU A 53 4.56 -14.71 14.14
C LEU A 53 3.90 -15.25 12.87
N ALA A 54 3.95 -16.57 12.63
CA ALA A 54 3.31 -17.18 11.47
C ALA A 54 1.78 -16.99 11.50
N ALA A 55 1.15 -17.12 12.67
CA ALA A 55 -0.28 -16.88 12.84
C ALA A 55 -0.64 -15.40 12.61
N GLU A 56 0.17 -14.46 13.13
CA GLU A 56 -0.01 -13.02 12.85
C GLU A 56 0.18 -12.69 11.37
N MET A 57 1.17 -13.33 10.71
CA MET A 57 1.38 -13.17 9.28
C MET A 57 0.20 -13.71 8.46
N GLU A 58 -0.35 -14.87 8.82
CA GLU A 58 -1.54 -15.41 8.17
C GLU A 58 -2.74 -14.46 8.31
N GLN A 59 -2.95 -13.93 9.51
CA GLN A 59 -4.04 -12.99 9.79
C GLN A 59 -3.86 -11.67 9.04
N THR A 60 -2.64 -11.11 8.99
CA THR A 60 -2.35 -9.87 8.25
C THR A 60 -2.48 -10.08 6.74
N LEU A 61 -2.03 -11.21 6.20
CA LEU A 61 -2.23 -11.56 4.78
C LEU A 61 -3.71 -11.74 4.45
N ALA A 62 -4.49 -12.35 5.33
CA ALA A 62 -5.94 -12.48 5.15
C ALA A 62 -6.62 -11.11 5.11
N ALA A 63 -6.27 -10.21 6.05
CA ALA A 63 -6.79 -8.85 6.07
C ALA A 63 -6.38 -8.04 4.82
N LEU A 64 -5.12 -8.18 4.38
CA LEU A 64 -4.62 -7.55 3.15
C LEU A 64 -5.37 -8.07 1.92
N LYS A 65 -5.62 -9.37 1.82
CA LYS A 65 -6.38 -9.98 0.72
C LYS A 65 -7.82 -9.45 0.68
N GLN A 66 -8.48 -9.38 1.84
CA GLN A 66 -9.82 -8.81 1.93
C GLN A 66 -9.84 -7.33 1.55
N GLY A 67 -8.87 -6.54 2.04
CA GLY A 67 -8.71 -5.14 1.67
C GLY A 67 -8.50 -4.97 0.17
N ALA A 68 -7.64 -5.77 -0.45
CA ALA A 68 -7.38 -5.75 -1.89
C ALA A 68 -8.67 -6.06 -2.69
N GLN A 69 -9.43 -7.07 -2.30
CA GLN A 69 -10.71 -7.40 -2.95
C GLN A 69 -11.72 -6.25 -2.85
N GLN A 70 -11.78 -5.56 -1.71
CA GLN A 70 -12.67 -4.42 -1.52
C GLN A 70 -12.22 -3.20 -2.35
N LEU A 71 -10.91 -2.98 -2.47
CA LEU A 71 -10.33 -1.99 -3.38
C LEU A 71 -10.65 -2.30 -4.85
N GLU A 72 -10.51 -3.55 -5.27
CA GLU A 72 -10.88 -3.95 -6.64
C GLU A 72 -12.37 -3.71 -6.92
N ALA A 73 -13.25 -4.04 -5.96
CA ALA A 73 -14.68 -3.79 -6.09
C ALA A 73 -15.00 -2.29 -6.21
N THR A 74 -14.42 -1.45 -5.34
CA THR A 74 -14.63 0.00 -5.38
C THR A 74 -14.08 0.63 -6.65
N LEU A 75 -12.92 0.17 -7.15
CA LEU A 75 -12.38 0.62 -8.44
C LEU A 75 -13.27 0.23 -9.62
N ALA A 76 -13.85 -0.98 -9.59
CA ALA A 76 -14.78 -1.42 -10.62
C ALA A 76 -16.05 -0.55 -10.63
N GLU A 77 -16.58 -0.21 -9.46
CA GLU A 77 -17.74 0.67 -9.32
C GLU A 77 -17.44 2.10 -9.77
N LEU A 78 -16.31 2.67 -9.35
CA LEU A 78 -15.87 3.99 -9.78
C LEU A 78 -15.71 4.07 -11.30
N ARG A 79 -15.10 3.06 -11.94
CA ARG A 79 -14.98 3.00 -13.41
C ARG A 79 -16.33 2.97 -14.11
N ARG A 80 -17.30 2.22 -13.58
CA ARG A 80 -18.67 2.20 -14.12
C ARG A 80 -19.32 3.58 -14.00
N SER A 81 -19.20 4.23 -12.84
CA SER A 81 -19.76 5.55 -12.60
C SER A 81 -19.17 6.62 -13.53
N GLN A 82 -17.85 6.58 -13.78
CA GLN A 82 -17.18 7.46 -14.72
C GLN A 82 -17.70 7.26 -16.15
N ALA A 83 -17.81 6.01 -16.60
CA ALA A 83 -18.33 5.72 -17.94
C ALA A 83 -19.78 6.21 -18.13
N GLU A 84 -20.61 6.15 -17.08
CA GLU A 84 -21.97 6.72 -17.13
C GLU A 84 -21.96 8.25 -17.16
N GLN A 85 -21.08 8.89 -16.40
CA GLN A 85 -20.92 10.34 -16.38
C GLN A 85 -20.44 10.86 -17.74
N ASP A 86 -19.45 10.21 -18.36
CA ASP A 86 -18.95 10.57 -19.69
C ASP A 86 -20.05 10.51 -20.75
N ARG A 87 -20.89 9.45 -20.71
CA ARG A 87 -22.06 9.35 -21.59
C ARG A 87 -23.09 10.45 -21.36
N ARG A 88 -23.28 10.90 -20.11
CA ARG A 88 -24.17 12.03 -19.81
C ARG A 88 -23.58 13.34 -20.31
N LEU A 89 -22.29 13.57 -20.07
CA LEU A 89 -21.57 14.75 -20.54
C LEU A 89 -21.61 14.87 -22.06
N HIS A 90 -21.35 13.80 -22.80
CA HIS A 90 -21.45 13.82 -24.25
C HIS A 90 -22.84 14.18 -24.74
N ARG A 91 -23.90 13.62 -24.13
CA ARG A 91 -25.29 13.99 -24.48
C ARG A 91 -25.58 15.46 -24.21
N LEU A 92 -25.21 15.95 -23.02
CA LEU A 92 -25.39 17.35 -22.65
C LEU A 92 -24.60 18.29 -23.58
N GLN A 93 -23.39 17.91 -23.97
CA GLN A 93 -22.58 18.66 -24.92
C GLN A 93 -23.25 18.75 -26.29
N THR A 94 -23.79 17.63 -26.81
CA THR A 94 -24.54 17.65 -28.07
C THR A 94 -25.74 18.58 -27.99
N PHE A 95 -26.53 18.51 -26.90
CA PHE A 95 -27.65 19.42 -26.70
C PHE A 95 -27.22 20.88 -26.59
N ALA A 96 -26.12 21.17 -25.90
CA ALA A 96 -25.58 22.52 -25.78
C ALA A 96 -25.16 23.08 -27.15
N VAL A 97 -24.48 22.29 -27.98
CA VAL A 97 -24.08 22.71 -29.33
C VAL A 97 -25.32 22.98 -30.19
N VAL A 98 -26.32 22.10 -30.17
CA VAL A 98 -27.57 22.30 -30.93
C VAL A 98 -28.33 23.54 -30.45
N ALA A 99 -28.38 23.78 -29.14
CA ALA A 99 -29.04 24.96 -28.58
C ALA A 99 -28.33 26.25 -28.99
N VAL A 100 -26.99 26.28 -28.96
CA VAL A 100 -26.19 27.44 -29.38
C VAL A 100 -26.36 27.72 -30.87
N THR A 101 -26.33 26.69 -31.74
CA THR A 101 -26.52 26.90 -33.18
C THR A 101 -27.94 27.36 -33.51
N ALA A 102 -28.96 26.79 -32.87
CA ALA A 102 -30.35 27.24 -33.02
C ALA A 102 -30.54 28.71 -32.59
N ALA A 103 -29.94 29.11 -31.46
CA ALA A 103 -29.97 30.49 -30.99
C ALA A 103 -29.30 31.45 -32.00
N LEU A 104 -28.11 31.11 -32.51
CA LEU A 104 -27.42 31.92 -33.51
C LEU A 104 -28.23 32.07 -34.80
N LEU A 105 -28.86 31.00 -35.29
CA LEU A 105 -29.73 31.07 -36.47
C LEU A 105 -30.96 31.95 -36.22
N ALA A 106 -31.61 31.83 -35.05
CA ALA A 106 -32.74 32.66 -34.69
C ALA A 106 -32.36 34.15 -34.65
N PHE A 107 -31.21 34.49 -34.07
CA PHE A 107 -30.68 35.86 -34.07
C PHE A 107 -30.36 36.35 -35.48
N ALA A 108 -29.74 35.52 -36.33
CA ALA A 108 -29.44 35.90 -37.72
C ALA A 108 -30.72 36.17 -38.53
N VAL A 109 -31.76 35.34 -38.36
CA VAL A 109 -33.06 35.55 -39.02
C VAL A 109 -33.74 36.81 -38.52
N ALA A 110 -33.73 37.07 -37.21
CA ALA A 110 -34.28 38.30 -36.63
C ALA A 110 -33.55 39.55 -37.14
N ALA A 111 -32.22 39.50 -37.23
CA ALA A 111 -31.42 40.60 -37.79
C ALA A 111 -31.71 40.83 -39.28
N TYR A 112 -31.87 39.75 -40.07
CA TYR A 112 -32.25 39.85 -41.48
C TYR A 112 -33.65 40.45 -41.67
N ALA A 113 -34.61 40.03 -40.84
CA ALA A 113 -35.97 40.57 -40.86
C ALA A 113 -36.02 42.06 -40.46
N LEU A 114 -35.13 42.51 -39.57
CA LEU A 114 -35.02 43.91 -39.18
C LEU A 114 -34.32 44.78 -40.25
N ALA A 115 -33.39 44.20 -41.02
CA ALA A 115 -32.63 44.91 -42.05
C ALA A 115 -33.35 45.03 -43.40
N ARG A 116 -34.49 44.35 -43.57
CA ARG A 116 -35.32 44.36 -44.78
C ARG A 116 -36.60 45.16 -44.58
#